data_AF-A0A564Z414-F1
#
_entry.id   AF-A0A564Z414-F1
#
_cell.length_a   1.000
_cell.length_b   1.000
_cell.length_c   1.000
_cell.angle_alpha   90.00
_cell.angle_beta   90.00
_cell.angle_gamma   90.00
#
_symmetry.space_group_name_H-M   'P 1'
#
loop_
_entity.id
_entity.type
_entity.pdbx_description
1 polymer ?
#
loop_
_entity_poly.entity_id
_entity_poly.type
_entity_poly.pdbx_seq_one_letter_code
_entity_poly.pdbx_strand_id
1 'polypeptide(L)' 'MSEGRMSSSKPENVNDLRAWVTMLVIAYLRFYSTPRGNEYELLTYKAMDWLRNEMSCNDVEAMIENAKSTYKMLVP' A
#
# COMPACT_ATOMS: atom_id res chain seq x y z
N MET A 1 -17.33 -23.80 17.68
CA MET A 1 -17.02 -23.17 16.38
C MET A 1 -16.06 -22.03 16.66
N SER A 2 -14.79 -22.19 16.31
CA SER A 2 -13.80 -21.14 16.53
C SER A 2 -13.89 -20.17 15.35
N GLU A 3 -14.40 -18.97 15.61
CA GLU A 3 -14.35 -17.86 14.66
C GLU A 3 -12.89 -17.61 14.28
N GLY A 4 -12.55 -17.93 13.04
CA GLY A 4 -11.25 -17.64 12.48
C GLY A 4 -11.06 -16.13 12.50
N ARG A 5 -10.26 -15.64 13.45
CA ARG A 5 -9.67 -14.30 13.36
C ARG A 5 -8.86 -14.28 12.07
N MET A 6 -9.44 -13.78 10.99
CA MET A 6 -8.67 -13.24 9.87
C MET A 6 -7.75 -12.20 10.50
N SER A 7 -6.47 -12.54 10.67
CA SER A 7 -5.50 -11.56 11.12
C SER A 7 -5.53 -10.44 10.11
N SER A 8 -5.93 -9.25 10.55
CA SER A 8 -5.93 -8.06 9.72
C SER A 8 -4.59 -7.96 9.01
N SER A 9 -4.59 -8.03 7.69
CA SER A 9 -3.40 -7.84 6.85
C SER A 9 -2.90 -6.39 6.90
N LYS A 10 -3.65 -5.49 7.55
CA LYS A 10 -3.21 -4.14 7.90
C LYS A 10 -2.19 -4.21 9.05
N PRO A 11 -0.98 -3.68 8.87
CA PRO A 11 0.00 -3.50 9.95
C PRO A 11 -0.60 -2.73 11.13
N GLU A 12 -0.30 -3.15 12.37
CA GLU A 12 -0.84 -2.54 13.59
C GLU A 12 -0.49 -1.05 13.72
N ASN A 13 0.58 -0.60 13.06
CA ASN A 13 1.06 0.78 13.06
C ASN A 13 0.35 1.70 12.04
N VAL A 14 -0.54 1.18 11.18
CA VAL A 14 -1.31 2.00 10.23
C VAL A 14 -2.73 2.20 10.78
N ASN A 15 -2.92 3.29 11.54
CA ASN A 15 -4.20 3.61 12.15
C ASN A 15 -5.30 3.96 11.12
N ASP A 16 -4.90 4.47 9.95
CA ASP A 16 -5.84 4.89 8.90
C ASP A 16 -5.93 3.86 7.75
N LEU A 17 -7.13 3.30 7.56
CA LEU A 17 -7.42 2.37 6.46
C LEU A 17 -7.17 3.00 5.08
N ARG A 18 -7.41 4.30 4.92
CA ARG A 18 -7.18 5.03 3.68
C ARG A 18 -5.68 5.05 3.33
N ALA A 19 -4.82 5.28 4.31
CA ALA A 19 -3.37 5.22 4.09
C ALA A 19 -2.93 3.81 3.67
N TRP A 20 -3.46 2.78 4.32
CA TRP A 20 -3.15 1.39 3.98
C TRP A 20 -3.59 1.01 2.56
N VAL A 21 -4.82 1.35 2.18
CA VAL A 21 -5.33 1.10 0.82
C VAL A 21 -4.49 1.85 -0.22
N THR A 22 -4.12 3.10 0.05
CA THR A 22 -3.23 3.86 -0.84
C THR A 22 -1.88 3.17 -1.01
N MET A 23 -1.28 2.63 0.05
CA MET A 23 -0.01 1.87 -0.05
C MET A 23 -0.16 0.60 -0.89
N LEU A 24 -1.28 -0.14 -0.75
CA LEU A 24 -1.56 -1.32 -1.57
C LEU A 24 -1.73 -0.95 -3.06
N VAL A 25 -2.41 0.16 -3.36
CA VAL A 25 -2.56 0.67 -4.73
C VAL A 25 -1.21 1.07 -5.32
N ILE A 26 -0.36 1.76 -4.56
CA ILE A 26 1.00 2.10 -5.00
C ILE A 26 1.80 0.82 -5.29
N ALA A 27 1.75 -0.18 -4.42
CA ALA A 27 2.44 -1.45 -4.63
C ALA A 27 1.94 -2.17 -5.89
N TYR A 28 0.62 -2.18 -6.13
CA TYR A 28 0.05 -2.70 -7.37
C TYR A 28 0.60 -1.98 -8.60
N LEU A 29 0.54 -0.65 -8.62
CA LEU A 29 0.98 0.15 -9.76
C LEU A 29 2.47 -0.03 -10.04
N ARG A 30 3.33 -0.02 -9.01
CA ARG A 30 4.79 -0.15 -9.18
C ARG A 30 5.25 -1.54 -9.60
N PHE A 31 4.60 -2.59 -9.12
CA PHE A 31 5.16 -3.96 -9.21
C PHE A 31 4.34 -4.96 -10.03
N TYR A 32 3.04 -4.72 -10.23
CA TYR A 32 2.14 -5.71 -10.83
C TYR A 32 1.31 -5.17 -12.00
N SER A 33 1.24 -3.84 -12.17
CA SER A 33 0.58 -3.25 -13.32
C SER A 33 1.44 -3.37 -14.59
N THR A 34 0.80 -3.62 -15.73
CA THR A 34 1.47 -3.60 -17.04
C THR A 34 2.05 -2.19 -17.29
N PRO A 35 3.24 -2.04 -17.89
CA PRO A 35 3.84 -0.73 -18.08
C PRO A 35 2.92 0.18 -18.89
N ARG A 36 2.32 1.19 -18.24
CA ARG A 36 1.59 2.28 -18.91
C ARG A 36 2.35 3.61 -18.90
N GLY A 37 3.66 3.57 -18.66
CA GLY A 37 4.55 4.75 -18.76
C GLY A 37 4.34 5.80 -17.67
N ASN A 38 4.73 7.04 -17.98
CA ASN A 38 4.88 8.19 -17.07
C ASN A 38 3.65 8.54 -16.21
N GLU A 39 2.43 8.16 -16.62
CA GLU A 39 1.21 8.50 -15.88
C GLU A 39 1.12 7.76 -14.53
N TYR A 40 1.47 6.47 -14.50
CA TYR A 40 1.45 5.68 -13.27
C TYR A 40 2.58 6.07 -12.32
N GLU A 41 3.71 6.51 -12.87
CA GLU A 41 4.81 7.07 -12.10
C GLU A 41 4.39 8.39 -11.43
N LEU A 42 3.70 9.28 -12.16
CA LEU A 42 3.17 10.53 -11.60
C LEU A 42 2.10 10.27 -10.53
N LEU A 43 1.18 9.34 -10.76
CA LEU A 43 0.16 8.95 -9.78
C LEU A 43 0.80 8.35 -8.52
N THR A 44 1.80 7.50 -8.69
CA THR A 44 2.58 6.92 -7.58
C THR A 44 3.26 8.02 -6.78
N TYR A 45 3.93 8.96 -7.45
CA TYR A 45 4.60 10.08 -6.78
C TYR A 45 3.62 10.94 -5.97
N LYS A 46 2.48 11.32 -6.56
CA LYS A 46 1.44 12.10 -5.87
C LYS A 46 0.87 11.36 -4.66
N ALA A 47 0.63 10.06 -4.78
CA ALA A 47 0.11 9.26 -3.68
C ALA A 47 1.15 9.12 -2.54
N MET A 48 2.43 8.98 -2.88
CA MET A 48 3.52 8.97 -1.90
C MET A 48 3.70 10.33 -1.21
N ASP A 49 3.56 11.42 -1.94
CA ASP A 49 3.62 12.78 -1.39
C ASP A 49 2.47 13.04 -0.40
N TRP A 50 1.24 12.66 -0.78
CA TRP A 50 0.08 12.72 0.11
C TRP A 50 0.29 11.91 1.40
N LEU A 51 0.85 10.70 1.32
CA LEU A 51 1.17 9.88 2.50
C LEU A 51 2.17 10.57 3.43
N ARG A 52 3.19 11.23 2.88
CA ARG A 52 4.20 11.94 3.69
C ARG A 52 3.61 13.18 4.36
N ASN A 53 2.89 14.00 3.60
CA ASN A 53 2.51 15.34 4.03
C ASN A 53 1.20 15.36 4.82
N GLU A 54 0.19 14.61 4.37
CA GLU A 54 -1.15 14.64 4.99
C GLU A 54 -1.31 13.56 6.06
N MET A 55 -0.66 12.41 5.88
CA MET A 55 -0.76 11.28 6.81
C MET A 55 0.45 11.19 7.76
N SER A 56 1.42 12.11 7.67
CA SER A 56 2.66 12.11 8.47
C SER A 56 3.40 10.77 8.45
N CYS A 57 3.33 10.04 7.32
CA CYS A 57 3.97 8.75 7.17
C CYS A 57 5.46 8.97 6.87
N ASN A 58 6.32 8.79 7.86
CA ASN A 58 7.75 9.08 7.73
C ASN A 58 8.52 8.02 6.91
N ASP A 59 8.02 6.79 6.85
CA ASP A 59 8.69 5.67 6.17
C ASP A 59 7.81 5.03 5.08
N VAL A 60 7.38 5.85 4.12
CA VAL A 60 6.48 5.44 3.02
C VAL A 60 7.07 4.29 2.19
N GLU A 61 8.38 4.26 1.95
CA GLU A 61 9.01 3.22 1.13
C GLU A 61 8.99 1.85 1.82
N ALA A 62 9.36 1.77 3.11
CA ALA A 62 9.29 0.51 3.84
C ALA A 62 7.83 0.01 3.93
N MET A 63 6.87 0.91 4.10
CA MET A 63 5.46 0.55 4.12
C MET A 63 4.94 0.06 2.76
N ILE A 64 5.42 0.64 1.64
CA ILE A 64 5.09 0.15 0.29
C ILE A 64 5.68 -1.25 0.05
N GLU A 65 6.89 -1.54 0.50
CA GLU A 65 7.48 -2.89 0.39
C GLU A 65 6.73 -3.92 1.26
N ASN A 66 6.26 -3.52 2.45
CA ASN A 66 5.35 -4.34 3.25
C ASN A 66 4.00 -4.57 2.53
N ALA A 67 3.45 -3.52 1.93
CA ALA A 67 2.22 -3.59 1.14
C ALA A 67 2.38 -4.49 -0.09
N LYS A 68 3.52 -4.45 -0.76
CA LYS A 68 3.87 -5.36 -1.87
C LYS A 68 3.90 -6.82 -1.43
N SER A 69 4.52 -7.11 -0.30
CA SER A 69 4.55 -8.47 0.27
C SER A 69 3.15 -8.96 0.62
N THR A 70 2.34 -8.08 1.20
CA THR A 70 0.93 -8.36 1.52
C THR A 70 0.11 -8.58 0.25
N TYR A 71 0.31 -7.75 -0.78
CA TYR A 71 -0.39 -7.85 -2.05
C TYR A 71 -0.15 -9.21 -2.72
N LYS A 72 1.08 -9.75 -2.64
CA LYS A 72 1.37 -11.13 -3.12
C LYS A 72 0.56 -12.21 -2.41
N MET A 73 0.20 -12.01 -1.14
CA MET A 73 -0.59 -12.98 -0.38
C MET A 73 -2.09 -12.85 -0.66
N LEU A 74 -2.54 -11.70 -1.18
CA LEU A 74 -3.94 -11.40 -1.46
C LEU A 74 -4.37 -11.75 -2.89
N VAL A 75 -3.41 -11.83 -3.82
CA VAL A 75 -3.67 -12.20 -5.21
C VAL A 75 -3.30 -13.68 -5.41
N PRO A 76 -4.20 -14.53 -5.93
CA PRO A 76 -3.98 -15.97 -6.12
C PRO A 76 -2.88 -16.30 -7.14
#